data_AF-A0A3D0Q6T0-F1
#
_entry.id   AF-A0A3D0Q6T0-F1
#
_cell.length_a   1.000
_cell.length_b   1.000
_cell.length_c   1.000
_cell.angle_alpha   90.00
_cell.angle_beta   90.00
_cell.angle_gamma   90.00
#
_symmetry.space_group_name_H-M   'P 1'
#
loop_
_entity.id
_entity.type
_entity.pdbx_description
1 polymer ?
#
loop_
_entity_poly.entity_id
_entity_poly.type
_entity_poly.pdbx_seq_one_letter_code
_entity_poly.pdbx_strand_id
1 'polypeptide(L)' 'MNPNLVTLAEKPDRYRYYVLLMLTLVYAFNFIDRQIIGILSPFIKQDLGLDDAQLGYLKGIYFALLYT' A
#
# COMPACT_ATOMS: atom_id res chain seq x y z
N MET A 1 -46.35 22.59 -8.93
CA MET A 1 -44.89 22.57 -8.75
C MET A 1 -44.62 21.98 -7.37
N ASN A 2 -44.09 20.75 -7.29
CA ASN A 2 -43.98 19.99 -6.03
C ASN A 2 -42.71 20.41 -5.27
N PRO A 3 -42.80 20.96 -4.04
CA PRO A 3 -41.65 21.46 -3.28
C PRO A 3 -40.80 20.37 -2.59
N ASN A 4 -41.12 19.08 -2.73
CA ASN A 4 -40.42 17.99 -2.02
C ASN A 4 -39.14 17.49 -2.70
N LEU A 5 -38.51 18.27 -3.57
CA LEU A 5 -37.25 17.88 -4.26
C LEU A 5 -35.99 18.35 -3.52
N VAL A 6 -36.13 19.01 -2.36
CA VAL A 6 -35.01 19.60 -1.62
C VAL A 6 -34.83 18.85 -0.29
N THR A 7 -33.61 18.39 -0.02
CA THR A 7 -33.06 17.99 1.29
C THR A 7 -33.30 16.58 1.85
N LEU A 8 -32.93 15.53 1.12
CA LEU A 8 -32.27 14.40 1.80
C LEU A 8 -30.76 14.57 1.64
N ALA A 9 -30.20 15.61 2.25
CA ALA A 9 -28.76 15.66 2.44
C ALA A 9 -28.41 14.51 3.40
N GLU A 10 -28.06 13.36 2.82
CA GLU A 10 -27.67 12.17 3.55
C GLU A 10 -26.53 12.57 4.48
N LYS A 11 -26.80 12.46 5.79
CA LYS A 11 -25.88 12.89 6.84
C LYS A 11 -24.53 12.21 6.55
N PRO A 12 -23.40 12.94 6.54
CA PRO A 12 -22.11 12.33 6.21
C PRO A 12 -21.89 11.16 7.16
N ASP A 13 -21.95 9.97 6.60
CA ASP A 13 -21.83 8.75 7.36
C ASP A 13 -20.40 8.70 7.90
N ARG A 14 -20.26 8.83 9.22
CA ARG A 14 -18.96 8.78 9.92
C ARG A 14 -18.22 7.48 9.60
N TYR A 15 -18.95 6.43 9.25
CA TYR A 15 -18.40 5.19 8.74
C TYR A 15 -17.54 5.40 7.49
N ARG A 16 -17.92 6.28 6.57
CA ARG A 16 -17.15 6.57 5.34
C ARG A 16 -15.78 7.17 5.65
N TYR A 17 -15.70 8.08 6.63
CA TYR A 17 -14.42 8.64 7.07
C TYR A 17 -13.56 7.63 7.82
N TYR A 18 -14.19 6.76 8.63
CA TYR A 18 -13.50 5.66 9.29
C TYR A 18 -12.90 4.69 8.26
N VAL A 19 -13.69 4.24 7.29
CA VAL A 19 -13.24 3.37 6.20
C VAL A 19 -12.15 4.04 5.37
N LEU A 20 -12.28 5.33 5.07
CA LEU A 20 -11.26 6.08 4.34
C LEU A 20 -9.95 6.18 5.12
N LEU A 21 -10.00 6.42 6.44
CA LEU A 21 -8.80 6.44 7.28
C LEU A 21 -8.16 5.06 7.36
N MET A 22 -8.96 4.00 7.49
CA MET A 22 -8.47 2.62 7.46
C MET A 22 -7.80 2.29 6.12
N LEU A 23 -8.45 2.59 5.01
CA LEU A 23 -7.88 2.41 3.65
C LEU A 23 -6.58 3.21 3.49
N THR A 24 -6.55 4.43 4.01
CA THR A 24 -5.36 5.30 3.96
C THR A 24 -4.21 4.68 4.75
N LEU A 25 -4.45 4.17 5.96
CA LEU A 25 -3.44 3.49 6.76
C LEU A 25 -2.95 2.21 6.09
N VAL A 26 -3.85 1.36 5.60
CA VAL A 26 -3.50 0.14 4.87
C VAL A 26 -2.66 0.47 3.64
N TYR A 27 -3.04 1.51 2.90
CA TYR A 27 -2.27 1.97 1.75
C TYR A 27 -0.89 2.51 2.15
N ALA A 28 -0.80 3.28 3.25
CA ALA A 28 0.48 3.76 3.77
C ALA A 28 1.41 2.60 4.16
N PHE A 29 0.88 1.56 4.83
CA PHE A 29 1.66 0.35 5.12
C PHE A 29 2.07 -0.40 3.86
N ASN A 30 1.18 -0.53 2.86
CA ASN A 30 1.53 -1.13 1.57
C ASN A 30 2.67 -0.37 0.87
N PHE A 31 2.70 0.96 1.03
CA PHE A 31 3.75 1.81 0.49
C PHE A 31 5.09 1.65 1.24
N ILE A 32 5.06 1.53 2.57
CA ILE A 32 6.25 1.30 3.40
C ILE A 32 6.86 -0.07 3.09
N ASP A 33 6.03 -1.10 2.97
CA ASP A 33 6.45 -2.47 2.65
C ASP A 33 7.18 -2.55 1.29
N ARG A 34 6.76 -1.76 0.30
CA ARG A 34 7.49 -1.64 -0.98
C ARG A 34 8.85 -0.95 -0.84
N GLN A 35 8.97 0.02 0.06
CA GLN A 35 10.21 0.77 0.25
C GLN A 35 11.24 0.05 1.12
N ILE A 36 10.78 -0.76 2.10
CA ILE A 36 11.69 -1.39 3.06
C ILE A 36 12.65 -2.37 2.39
N ILE A 37 12.21 -3.08 1.34
CA ILE A 37 13.07 -3.95 0.53
C ILE A 37 14.24 -3.17 -0.03
N GLY A 38 14.01 -1.97 -0.58
CA GLY A 38 15.08 -1.13 -1.15
C GLY A 38 16.14 -0.73 -0.11
N ILE A 39 15.70 -0.43 1.12
CA ILE A 39 16.56 -0.03 2.25
C ILE A 39 17.35 -1.22 2.80
N LEU A 40 16.72 -2.39 2.95
CA LEU A 40 17.35 -3.59 3.50
C LEU A 40 18.24 -4.32 2.50
N SER A 41 18.10 -4.03 1.22
CA SER A 41 18.85 -4.71 0.16
C SER A 41 20.36 -4.78 0.31
N PRO A 42 21.10 -3.69 0.62
CA PRO A 42 22.53 -3.80 0.87
C PRO A 42 22.86 -4.71 2.06
N PHE A 43 22.01 -4.73 3.09
CA PHE A 43 22.18 -5.62 4.25
C PHE A 43 21.92 -7.08 3.86
N ILE A 44 20.83 -7.36 3.15
CA ILE A 44 20.51 -8.70 2.62
C ILE A 44 21.62 -9.20 1.68
N LYS A 45 22.20 -8.31 0.86
CA LYS A 45 23.35 -8.63 -0.02
C LYS A 45 24.52 -9.19 0.78
N GLN A 46 24.88 -8.45 1.83
CA GLN A 46 26.04 -8.71 2.66
C GLN A 46 25.83 -9.94 3.53
N ASP A 47 24.63 -10.10 4.10
CA ASP A 47 24.27 -11.20 4.99
C ASP A 47 24.18 -12.54 4.24
N LEU A 48 23.74 -12.52 2.97
CA LEU A 48 23.57 -13.72 2.15
C LEU A 48 24.71 -13.94 1.12
N GLY A 49 25.68 -13.02 1.04
CA GLY A 49 26.79 -13.11 0.08
C GLY A 49 26.35 -13.08 -1.39
N LEU A 50 25.26 -12.37 -1.70
CA LEU A 50 24.63 -12.36 -3.03
C LEU A 50 25.34 -11.41 -4.00
N ASP A 51 25.35 -11.80 -5.28
CA ASP A 51 25.77 -10.94 -6.38
C ASP A 51 24.67 -9.91 -6.77
N ASP A 52 25.04 -8.81 -7.41
CA ASP A 52 24.11 -7.72 -7.81
C ASP A 52 22.97 -8.23 -8.71
N ALA A 53 23.24 -9.22 -9.57
CA ALA A 53 22.24 -9.86 -10.41
C ALA A 53 21.22 -10.67 -9.58
N GLN A 54 21.67 -11.40 -8.57
CA GLN A 54 20.82 -12.20 -7.68
C GLN A 54 19.89 -11.31 -6.85
N LEU A 55 20.40 -10.14 -6.44
CA LEU A 55 19.63 -9.15 -5.71
C LEU A 55 18.57 -8.46 -6.59
N GLY A 56 18.87 -8.26 -7.87
CA GLY A 56 17.91 -7.83 -8.88
C GLY A 56 16.73 -8.80 -9.04
N TYR A 57 16.99 -10.12 -9.04
CA TYR A 57 15.93 -11.13 -9.07
C TYR A 57 15.06 -11.10 -7.80
N LEU A 58 15.68 -10.95 -6.62
CA LEU A 58 14.98 -10.87 -5.34
C LEU A 58 14.05 -9.65 -5.25
N LYS A 59 14.50 -8.50 -5.74
CA LYS A 59 13.72 -7.26 -5.81
C LYS A 59 12.66 -7.24 -6.92
N GLY A 60 12.91 -7.93 -8.03
CA GLY A 60 12.10 -7.84 -9.24
C GLY A 60 11.13 -9.00 -9.37
N ILE A 61 11.63 -10.19 -9.69
CA ILE A 61 10.81 -11.35 -10.04
C ILE A 61 10.15 -11.95 -8.79
N TYR A 62 10.92 -12.16 -7.72
CA TYR A 62 10.37 -12.75 -6.49
C TYR A 62 9.38 -11.81 -5.79
N PHE A 63 9.66 -10.50 -5.80
CA PHE A 63 8.71 -9.51 -5.30
C PHE A 63 7.42 -9.48 -6.14
N ALA A 64 7.53 -9.44 -7.47
CA ALA A 64 6.36 -9.45 -8.35
C ALA A 64 5.48 -10.71 -8.17
N LEU A 65 6.09 -11.87 -7.94
CA LEU A 65 5.37 -13.14 -7.75
C LEU A 65 4.69 -13.29 -6.39
N LEU A 66 5.18 -12.63 -5.34
CA LEU A 66 4.62 -12.74 -3.98
C LEU A 66 3.65 -11.61 -3.62
N TYR A 67 3.75 -10.45 -4.29
CA TYR A 67 2.99 -9.23 -3.98
C TYR A 67 2.03 -8.78 -5.09
N THR A 68 1.83 -9.59 -6.14
CA THR A 68 0.73 -9.47 -7.13
C THR A 68 -0.30 -10.54 -6.87
#